data_AF-A0A7C6ZK25-F1
#
_entry.id   AF-A0A7C6ZK25-F1
#
_cell.length_a   1.000
_cell.length_b   1.000
_cell.length_c   1.000
_cell.angle_alpha   90.00
_cell.angle_beta   90.00
_cell.angle_gamma   90.00
#
_symmetry.space_group_name_H-M   'P 1'
#
loop_
_entity.id
_entity.type
_entity.pdbx_description
1 polymer ?
#
loop_
_entity_poly.entity_id
_entity_poly.type
_entity_poly.pdbx_seq_one_letter_code
_entity_poly.pdbx_strand_id
1 'polypeptide(L)'
;MCAHLFQQTGTLVKLILRQERLKIFIWLFSLVAVTLAAAAAYPSFYTDEQSRLAYALTMKNPAMIAMLGPGYAVEEYTALG
;
A
#
# COMPACT_ATOMS: atom_id res chain seq x y z
N MET A 1 25.25 -14.27 -29.74
CA MET A 1 25.94 -15.30 -28.93
C MET A 1 25.30 -15.55 -27.56
N CYS A 2 24.55 -14.61 -26.95
CA CYS A 2 23.97 -14.80 -25.61
C CYS A 2 22.61 -15.53 -25.55
N ALA A 3 21.90 -15.69 -26.68
CA ALA A 3 20.55 -16.25 -26.70
C ALA A 3 20.48 -17.74 -26.27
N HIS A 4 21.57 -18.48 -26.41
CA HIS A 4 21.66 -19.88 -25.98
C HIS A 4 21.64 -20.03 -24.45
N LEU A 5 22.09 -19.02 -23.69
CA LEU A 5 22.13 -19.07 -22.22
C LEU A 5 20.73 -19.05 -21.58
N PHE A 6 19.74 -18.49 -22.28
CA PHE A 6 18.35 -18.41 -21.82
C PHE A 6 17.45 -19.48 -22.46
N GLN A 7 18.02 -20.40 -23.24
CA GLN A 7 17.25 -21.52 -23.76
C GLN A 7 16.75 -22.34 -22.58
N GLN A 8 15.44 -22.62 -22.56
CA GLN A 8 14.72 -23.37 -21.52
C GLN A 8 14.46 -22.65 -20.17
N THR A 9 14.91 -21.40 -19.97
CA THR A 9 14.57 -20.63 -18.75
C THR A 9 13.05 -20.50 -18.57
N GLY A 10 12.29 -20.30 -19.67
CA GLY A 10 10.83 -20.21 -19.62
C GLY A 10 10.15 -21.49 -19.10
N THR A 11 10.69 -22.67 -19.44
CA THR A 11 10.17 -23.96 -18.96
C THR A 11 10.42 -24.12 -17.45
N LEU A 12 11.60 -23.73 -16.98
CA LEU A 12 11.95 -23.71 -15.56
C LEU A 12 11.10 -22.73 -14.77
N VAL A 13 10.91 -21.51 -15.27
CA VAL A 13 10.05 -20.49 -14.66
C VAL A 13 8.61 -21.00 -14.53
N LYS A 14 8.07 -21.64 -15.58
CA LYS A 14 6.72 -22.23 -15.53
C LYS A 14 6.60 -23.34 -14.48
N LEU A 15 7.65 -24.16 -14.32
CA LEU A 15 7.69 -25.20 -13.29
C LEU A 15 7.70 -24.60 -11.89
N ILE A 16 8.59 -23.63 -11.63
CA ILE A 16 8.69 -22.94 -10.34
C ILE A 16 7.39 -22.22 -9.99
N LEU A 17 6.80 -21.49 -10.94
CA LEU A 17 5.51 -20.82 -10.74
C LEU A 17 4.39 -21.82 -10.41
N ARG A 18 4.37 -22.99 -11.05
CA ARG A 18 3.36 -24.01 -10.76
C ARG A 18 3.55 -24.63 -9.37
N GLN A 19 4.78 -24.80 -8.94
CA GLN A 19 5.13 -25.33 -7.62
C GLN A 19 4.83 -24.32 -6.50
N GLU A 20 5.19 -23.06 -6.70
CA GLU A 20 5.16 -22.02 -5.66
C GLU A 20 3.89 -21.16 -5.71
N ARG A 21 2.94 -21.43 -6.62
CA ARG A 21 1.70 -20.63 -6.78
C ARG A 21 0.99 -20.37 -5.46
N LEU A 22 0.86 -21.38 -4.58
CA LEU A 22 0.16 -21.24 -3.30
C LEU A 22 0.87 -20.27 -2.37
N LYS A 23 2.21 -20.33 -2.29
CA LYS A 23 3.00 -19.40 -1.48
C LYS A 23 2.89 -17.97 -2.01
N ILE A 24 2.96 -17.79 -3.33
CA ILE A 24 2.78 -16.48 -3.98
C ILE A 24 1.37 -15.95 -3.69
N PHE A 25 0.34 -16.78 -3.82
CA PHE A 25 -1.05 -16.40 -3.52
C PHE A 25 -1.22 -16.01 -2.05
N ILE A 26 -0.72 -16.82 -1.12
CA ILE A 26 -0.79 -16.51 0.31
C ILE A 26 -0.06 -15.21 0.61
N TRP A 27 1.15 -15.03 0.10
CA TRP A 27 1.93 -13.81 0.31
C TRP A 27 1.19 -12.57 -0.21
N LEU A 28 0.65 -12.64 -1.43
CA LEU A 28 -0.06 -11.53 -2.05
C LEU A 28 -1.39 -11.25 -1.33
N PHE A 29 -2.11 -12.30 -0.93
CA PHE A 29 -3.31 -12.19 -0.12
C PHE A 29 -3.03 -11.57 1.24
N SER A 30 -1.96 -11.99 1.93
CA SER A 30 -1.54 -11.40 3.21
C SER A 30 -1.20 -9.92 3.07
N LEU A 31 -0.51 -9.51 2.00
CA LEU A 31 -0.18 -8.11 1.75
C LEU A 31 -1.45 -7.26 1.59
N VAL A 32 -2.40 -7.74 0.79
CA VAL A 32 -3.71 -7.10 0.63
C VAL A 32 -4.48 -7.07 1.94
N ALA A 33 -4.53 -8.19 2.67
CA ALA A 33 -5.24 -8.29 3.94
C ALA A 33 -4.69 -7.32 4.99
N VAL A 34 -3.37 -7.19 5.11
CA VAL A 34 -2.73 -6.24 6.03
C VAL A 34 -3.05 -4.79 5.64
N THR A 35 -3.02 -4.49 4.33
CA THR A 35 -3.34 -3.16 3.83
C THR A 35 -4.80 -2.79 4.10
N LEU A 36 -5.72 -3.72 3.88
CA LEU A 36 -7.15 -3.54 4.18
C LEU A 36 -7.40 -3.44 5.68
N ALA A 37 -6.71 -4.24 6.50
CA ALA A 37 -6.82 -4.16 7.96
C ALA A 37 -6.35 -2.81 8.48
N ALA A 38 -5.25 -2.27 7.93
CA ALA A 38 -4.79 -0.92 8.24
C ALA A 38 -5.87 0.11 7.86
N ALA A 39 -6.40 0.04 6.62
CA ALA A 39 -7.48 0.93 6.15
C ALA A 39 -8.72 0.87 7.05
N ALA A 40 -9.15 -0.33 7.46
CA ALA A 40 -10.29 -0.54 8.34
C ALA A 40 -10.04 -0.03 9.77
N ALA A 41 -8.80 0.07 10.20
CA ALA A 41 -8.44 0.61 11.50
C ALA A 41 -8.42 2.15 11.54
N TYR A 42 -8.25 2.84 10.41
CA TYR A 42 -8.20 4.31 10.36
C TYR A 42 -9.38 5.02 11.05
N PRO A 43 -10.65 4.60 10.84
CA PRO A 43 -11.80 5.19 11.54
C PRO A 43 -11.73 5.05 13.06
N SER A 44 -11.07 4.00 13.57
CA SER A 44 -10.92 3.77 15.02
C SER A 44 -9.87 4.66 15.67
N PHE A 45 -8.88 5.16 14.91
CA PHE A 45 -7.84 6.05 15.43
C PHE A 45 -8.25 7.53 15.40
N TYR A 46 -9.12 7.91 14.47
CA TYR A 46 -9.55 9.30 14.26
C TYR A 46 -11.06 9.44 14.42
N THR A 47 -11.56 9.09 15.60
CA THR A 47 -12.98 9.13 15.95
C THR A 47 -13.56 10.54 15.93
N ASP A 48 -12.81 11.52 16.40
CA ASP A 48 -13.28 12.89 16.61
C ASP A 48 -12.89 13.82 15.45
N GLU A 49 -13.76 14.77 15.12
CA GLU A 49 -13.47 15.82 14.12
C GLU A 49 -12.24 16.64 14.50
N GLN A 50 -12.04 16.91 15.80
CA GLN A 50 -10.87 17.65 16.29
C GLN A 50 -9.56 16.92 16.01
N SER A 51 -9.54 15.59 16.18
CA SER A 51 -8.35 14.76 15.91
C SER A 51 -8.02 14.76 14.42
N ARG A 52 -9.04 14.73 13.55
CA ARG A 52 -8.89 14.83 12.09
C ARG A 52 -8.37 16.20 11.65
N LEU A 53 -8.87 17.28 12.27
CA LEU A 53 -8.38 18.64 12.02
C LEU A 53 -6.94 18.85 12.47
N ALA A 54 -6.56 18.35 13.65
CA ALA A 54 -5.18 18.41 14.14
C ALA A 54 -4.20 17.67 13.19
N TYR A 55 -4.63 16.54 12.64
CA TYR A 55 -3.89 15.82 11.61
C TYR A 55 -3.74 16.64 10.32
N ALA A 56 -4.82 17.24 9.82
CA ALA A 56 -4.79 18.09 8.62
C ALA A 56 -3.85 19.30 8.78
N LEU A 57 -3.83 19.91 9.97
CA LEU A 57 -2.90 20.99 10.28
C LEU A 57 -1.44 20.54 10.25
N THR A 58 -1.16 19.31 10.70
CA THR A 58 0.19 18.73 10.65
C THR A 58 0.64 18.48 9.21
N MET A 59 -0.27 18.05 8.33
CA MET A 59 0.04 17.84 6.91
C MET A 59 0.37 19.11 6.12
N LYS A 60 -0.01 20.29 6.63
CA LYS A 60 0.38 21.57 6.03
C LYS A 60 1.84 21.97 6.30
N ASN A 61 2.55 21.26 7.16
CA ASN A 61 3.95 21.55 7.45
C ASN A 61 4.81 21.32 6.18
N PRO A 62 5.70 22.26 5.80
CA PRO A 62 6.58 22.10 4.63
C PRO A 62 7.43 20.81 4.66
N ALA A 63 7.82 20.32 5.85
CA ALA A 63 8.51 19.03 5.96
C ALA A 63 7.62 17.86 5.52
N MET A 64 6.34 17.88 5.92
CA MET A 64 5.37 16.87 5.51
C MET A 64 5.08 16.94 4.01
N ILE A 65 4.95 18.15 3.47
CA ILE A 65 4.76 18.36 2.03
C ILE A 65 5.97 17.85 1.23
N ALA A 66 7.19 18.06 1.72
CA ALA A 66 8.39 17.54 1.08
C ALA A 66 8.45 16.00 1.10
N MET A 67 7.97 15.36 2.17
CA MET A 67 8.04 13.90 2.34
C MET A 67 6.90 13.14 1.64
N LEU A 68 5.70 13.70 1.64
CA LEU A 68 4.46 13.01 1.24
C LEU A 68 3.78 13.67 0.03
N GLY A 69 4.23 14.86 -0.38
CA GLY A 69 3.59 15.68 -1.39
C GLY A 69 2.52 16.62 -0.81
N PRO A 70 1.90 17.45 -1.65
CA PRO A 70 0.82 18.32 -1.22
C PRO A 70 -0.36 17.48 -0.71
N GLY A 71 -0.81 17.76 0.52
CA GLY A 71 -1.98 17.14 1.12
C GLY A 71 -3.30 17.59 0.48
N TYR A 72 -4.40 17.04 0.98
CA TYR A 72 -5.76 17.38 0.56
C TYR A 72 -6.24 18.69 1.19
N ALA A 73 -7.40 19.20 0.73
CA ALA A 73 -8.03 20.35 1.39
C ALA A 73 -8.49 19.95 2.81
N VAL A 74 -8.48 20.90 3.76
CA VAL A 74 -8.78 20.60 5.18
C VAL A 74 -10.20 20.05 5.35
N GLU A 75 -11.11 20.55 4.52
CA GLU A 75 -12.52 20.18 4.47
C GLU A 75 -12.73 18.73 4.03
N GLU A 76 -11.81 18.18 3.21
CA GLU A 76 -11.84 16.79 2.75
C GLU A 76 -11.45 15.81 3.85
N TYR A 77 -10.63 16.21 4.83
CA TYR A 77 -10.28 15.37 5.98
C TYR A 77 -11.45 15.17 6.95
N THR A 78 -12.40 16.12 6.98
CA THR A 78 -13.61 16.04 7.80
C THR A 78 -14.78 15.37 7.07
N ALA A 79 -14.77 15.35 5.73
CA ALA A 79 -15.87 14.82 4.93
C ALA A 79 -15.94 13.27 4.87
N LEU A 80 -14.86 12.57 5.24
CA LEU A 80 -14.78 11.09 5.23
C LEU A 80 -15.42 10.43 6.47
N GLY A 81 -16.54 10.97 6.96
CA GLY A 81 -17.37 10.38 8.03
C GLY A 81 -18.34 9.34 7.49
#